data_AF-A0A920RZX4-F1
#
_entry.id   AF-A0A920RZX4-F1
#
_cell.length_a   1.000
_cell.length_b   1.000
_cell.length_c   1.000
_cell.angle_alpha   90.00
_cell.angle_beta   90.00
_cell.angle_gamma   90.00
#
_symmetry.space_group_name_H-M   'P 1'
#
loop_
_entity.id
_entity.type
_entity.pdbx_description
1 polymer ?
#
loop_
_entity_poly.entity_id
_entity_poly.type
_entity_poly.pdbx_seq_one_letter_code
_entity_poly.pdbx_strand_id
1 'polypeptide(L)'
;MPTDLYERARARIWMDYCSNYYLPACTRLLRDHKNEEAQEQNLKRIKERLLYIEKECFEANKDGVFWMGNKLTLVDLHYAPFFERFGAYEHLFDAKWPDECVKIRLWWDAMQERQSYLETFLPTESHISTYSEMMQRIAS
;
A
#
# COMPACT_ATOMS: atom_id res chain seq x y z
N MET A 1 -11.21 -15.76 3.18
CA MET A 1 -10.04 -16.53 2.69
C MET A 1 -10.52 -17.57 1.69
N PRO A 2 -9.76 -17.84 0.61
CA PRO A 2 -10.12 -18.88 -0.36
C PRO A 2 -10.26 -20.27 0.27
N THR A 3 -11.21 -21.06 -0.22
CA THR A 3 -11.42 -22.45 0.21
C THR A 3 -10.39 -23.39 -0.41
N ASP A 4 -10.02 -23.18 -1.67
CA ASP A 4 -8.94 -23.90 -2.33
C ASP A 4 -7.59 -23.67 -1.64
N LEU A 5 -6.78 -24.74 -1.53
CA LEU A 5 -5.53 -24.70 -0.76
C LEU A 5 -4.44 -23.88 -1.47
N TYR A 6 -4.37 -23.96 -2.80
CA TYR A 6 -3.38 -23.23 -3.58
C TYR A 6 -3.69 -21.73 -3.58
N GLU A 7 -4.95 -21.36 -3.82
CA GLU A 7 -5.39 -19.97 -3.75
C GLU A 7 -5.26 -19.37 -2.35
N ARG A 8 -5.46 -20.18 -1.30
CA ARG A 8 -5.22 -19.77 0.08
C ARG A 8 -3.74 -19.51 0.37
N ALA A 9 -2.84 -20.32 -0.21
CA ALA A 9 -1.40 -20.11 -0.10
C ALA A 9 -0.99 -18.82 -0.83
N ARG A 10 -1.47 -18.60 -2.06
CA ARG A 10 -1.27 -17.36 -2.82
C ARG A 10 -1.72 -16.12 -2.04
N ALA A 11 -2.92 -16.16 -1.44
CA ALA A 11 -3.42 -15.06 -0.63
C ALA A 11 -2.50 -14.75 0.56
N ARG A 12 -1.99 -15.77 1.26
CA ARG A 12 -1.05 -15.60 2.38
C ARG A 12 0.29 -15.02 1.94
N ILE A 13 0.82 -15.44 0.79
CA ILE A 13 2.05 -14.89 0.23
C ILE A 13 1.90 -13.38 -0.01
N TRP A 14 0.77 -12.93 -0.53
CA TRP A 14 0.53 -11.50 -0.72
C TRP A 14 0.38 -10.73 0.59
N MET A 15 -0.29 -11.30 1.59
CA MET A 15 -0.38 -10.69 2.93
C MET A 15 1.01 -10.61 3.60
N ASP A 16 1.82 -11.66 3.44
CA ASP A 16 3.21 -11.67 3.91
C ASP A 16 4.05 -10.61 3.19
N TYR A 17 3.88 -10.47 1.87
CA TYR A 17 4.54 -9.43 1.09
C TYR A 17 4.23 -8.03 1.62
N CYS A 18 2.97 -7.77 1.99
CA CYS A 18 2.56 -6.50 2.60
C CYS A 18 3.39 -6.23 3.86
N SER A 19 3.36 -7.20 4.76
CA SER A 19 3.90 -7.08 6.12
C SER A 19 5.43 -7.00 6.13
N ASN A 20 6.10 -7.72 5.23
CA ASN A 20 7.55 -7.87 5.25
C ASN A 20 8.30 -6.98 4.23
N TYR A 21 7.61 -6.46 3.21
CA TYR A 21 8.26 -5.69 2.16
C TYR A 21 7.66 -4.30 1.96
N TYR A 22 6.34 -4.21 1.80
CA TYR A 22 5.67 -2.92 1.57
C TYR A 22 5.69 -2.04 2.83
N LEU A 23 5.15 -2.51 3.96
CA LEU A 23 5.09 -1.73 5.20
C LEU A 23 6.48 -1.32 5.73
N PRO A 24 7.51 -2.18 5.69
CA PRO A 24 8.85 -1.75 6.07
C PRO A 24 9.43 -0.70 5.13
N ALA A 25 9.07 -0.68 3.83
CA ALA A 25 9.46 0.39 2.93
C ALA A 25 8.81 1.72 3.31
N CYS A 26 7.50 1.74 3.62
CA CYS A 26 6.80 2.92 4.13
C CYS A 26 7.37 3.41 5.47
N THR A 27 7.66 2.49 6.40
CA THR A 27 8.23 2.82 7.72
C THR A 27 9.59 3.49 7.60
N ARG A 28 10.40 3.11 6.61
CA ARG A 28 11.70 3.73 6.35
C ARG A 28 11.59 5.19 5.90
N LEU A 29 10.53 5.59 5.17
CA LEU A 29 10.30 7.01 4.86
C LEU A 29 10.17 7.83 6.14
N LEU A 30 9.37 7.36 7.10
CA LEU A 30 9.16 8.03 8.38
C LEU A 30 10.46 8.08 9.21
N ARG A 31 11.17 6.96 9.29
CA ARG A 31 12.37 6.84 10.13
C ARG A 31 13.52 7.69 9.62
N ASP A 32 13.76 7.67 8.32
CA ASP A 32 14.94 8.27 7.71
C ASP A 32 14.65 9.70 7.20
N HIS A 33 13.59 10.36 7.66
CA HIS A 33 13.09 11.65 7.11
C HIS A 33 14.07 12.82 7.17
N LYS A 34 15.15 12.72 7.98
CA LYS A 34 16.21 13.74 8.09
C LYS A 34 17.44 13.46 7.23
N ASN A 35 17.50 12.32 6.54
CA ASN A 35 18.63 11.93 5.70
C ASN A 35 18.19 11.93 4.23
N GLU A 36 18.62 12.95 3.49
CA GLU A 36 18.24 13.13 2.08
C GLU A 36 18.63 11.95 1.19
N GLU A 37 19.87 11.44 1.33
CA GLU A 37 20.34 10.28 0.55
C GLU A 37 19.50 9.02 0.86
N ALA A 38 19.20 8.79 2.14
CA ALA A 38 18.36 7.67 2.54
C ALA A 38 16.92 7.83 2.05
N GLN A 39 16.38 9.06 2.03
CA GLN A 39 15.04 9.36 1.50
C GLN A 39 14.95 9.02 0.01
N GLU A 40 15.91 9.45 -0.80
CA GLU A 40 15.91 9.14 -2.24
C GLU A 40 15.88 7.63 -2.49
N GLN A 41 16.71 6.87 -1.74
CA GLN A 41 16.70 5.40 -1.82
C GLN A 41 15.38 4.80 -1.33
N ASN A 42 14.75 5.35 -0.30
CA ASN A 42 13.49 4.85 0.25
C ASN A 42 12.31 5.10 -0.69
N LEU A 43 12.26 6.25 -1.35
CA LEU A 43 11.28 6.56 -2.40
C LEU A 43 11.42 5.58 -3.57
N LYS A 44 12.65 5.32 -4.02
CA LYS A 44 12.92 4.30 -5.05
C LYS A 44 12.45 2.91 -4.62
N ARG A 45 12.71 2.51 -3.37
CA ARG A 45 12.25 1.21 -2.83
C ARG A 45 10.74 1.10 -2.87
N ILE A 46 9.99 2.14 -2.48
CA ILE A 46 8.52 2.11 -2.53
C ILE A 46 8.02 1.98 -3.96
N LYS A 47 8.59 2.77 -4.89
CA LYS A 47 8.29 2.64 -6.32
C LYS A 47 8.50 1.20 -6.80
N GLU A 48 9.63 0.57 -6.45
CA GLU A 48 9.91 -0.82 -6.80
C GLU A 48 8.89 -1.82 -6.20
N ARG A 49 8.41 -1.59 -4.97
CA ARG A 49 7.35 -2.43 -4.37
C ARG A 49 6.02 -2.29 -5.10
N LEU A 50 5.63 -1.07 -5.46
CA LEU A 50 4.41 -0.84 -6.21
C LEU A 50 4.48 -1.46 -7.61
N LEU A 51 5.60 -1.29 -8.32
CA LEU A 51 5.82 -1.93 -9.62
C LEU A 51 5.80 -3.46 -9.53
N TYR A 52 6.36 -4.04 -8.47
CA TYR A 52 6.30 -5.48 -8.25
C TYR A 52 4.86 -5.96 -8.04
N ILE A 53 4.06 -5.24 -7.25
CA ILE A 53 2.64 -5.57 -7.04
C ILE A 53 1.88 -5.46 -8.37
N GLU A 54 2.11 -4.40 -9.15
CA GLU A 54 1.43 -4.19 -10.44
C GLU A 54 1.69 -5.39 -11.35
N LYS A 55 2.96 -5.73 -11.54
CA LYS A 55 3.39 -6.79 -12.45
C LYS A 55 3.00 -8.20 -11.97
N GLU A 56 3.40 -8.55 -10.75
CA GLU A 56 3.32 -9.94 -10.28
C GLU A 56 1.94 -10.27 -9.69
N CYS A 57 1.15 -9.26 -9.31
CA CYS A 57 -0.25 -9.46 -8.90
C CYS A 57 -1.21 -9.09 -10.03
N PHE A 58 -1.29 -7.81 -10.36
CA PHE A 58 -2.42 -7.30 -11.14
C PHE A 58 -2.30 -7.59 -12.63
N GLU A 59 -1.11 -7.53 -13.23
CA GLU A 59 -0.89 -7.93 -14.61
C GLU A 59 -0.94 -9.45 -14.79
N ALA A 60 -0.41 -10.21 -13.82
CA ALA A 60 -0.43 -11.67 -13.84
C ALA A 60 -1.83 -12.27 -13.63
N ASN A 61 -2.71 -11.58 -12.90
CA ASN A 61 -4.10 -11.99 -12.75
C ASN A 61 -4.88 -11.71 -14.05
N LYS A 62 -5.50 -12.76 -14.59
CA LYS A 62 -6.19 -12.70 -15.88
C LYS A 62 -7.44 -11.83 -15.87
N ASP A 63 -8.22 -11.84 -14.78
CA ASP A 63 -9.54 -11.21 -14.73
C ASP A 63 -9.86 -10.59 -13.37
N GLY A 64 -10.47 -9.40 -13.37
CA GLY A 64 -11.04 -8.74 -12.21
C GLY A 64 -10.16 -7.65 -11.58
N VAL A 65 -10.82 -6.80 -10.78
CA VAL A 65 -10.22 -5.59 -10.19
C VAL A 65 -9.61 -5.84 -8.81
N PHE A 66 -9.96 -6.94 -8.14
CA PHE A 66 -9.47 -7.30 -6.80
C PHE A 66 -8.18 -8.13 -6.85
N TRP A 67 -7.49 -8.20 -5.71
CA TRP A 67 -6.16 -8.80 -5.57
C TRP A 67 -6.04 -10.25 -6.05
N MET A 68 -7.14 -11.00 -5.94
CA MET A 68 -7.21 -12.41 -6.33
C MET A 68 -8.20 -12.61 -7.50
N GLY A 69 -8.54 -11.55 -8.22
CA GLY A 69 -9.38 -11.56 -9.41
C GLY A 69 -10.69 -10.79 -9.24
N ASN A 70 -11.83 -11.42 -9.50
CA ASN A 70 -13.13 -10.73 -9.56
C ASN A 70 -13.85 -10.54 -8.22
N LYS A 71 -13.36 -11.16 -7.15
CA LYS A 71 -13.99 -11.12 -5.83
C LYS A 71 -13.07 -10.48 -4.81
N LEU A 72 -13.66 -9.63 -3.96
CA LEU A 72 -12.99 -9.13 -2.77
C LEU A 72 -12.52 -10.30 -1.90
N THR A 73 -11.28 -10.22 -1.45
CA THR A 73 -10.66 -11.20 -0.56
C THR A 73 -10.08 -10.54 0.69
N LEU A 74 -9.57 -11.36 1.60
CA LEU A 74 -8.87 -10.86 2.78
C LEU A 74 -7.59 -10.09 2.41
N VAL A 75 -6.99 -10.37 1.24
CA VAL A 75 -5.79 -9.67 0.80
C VAL A 75 -6.12 -8.20 0.54
N ASP A 76 -7.23 -7.92 -0.16
CA ASP A 76 -7.70 -6.57 -0.43
C ASP A 76 -7.92 -5.78 0.87
N LEU A 77 -8.62 -6.38 1.83
CA LEU A 77 -8.91 -5.79 3.13
C LEU A 77 -7.65 -5.59 3.98
N HIS A 78 -6.63 -6.43 3.80
CA HIS A 78 -5.35 -6.30 4.50
C HIS A 78 -4.53 -5.13 3.97
N TYR A 79 -4.55 -4.88 2.65
CA TYR A 79 -3.78 -3.81 2.02
C TYR A 79 -4.45 -2.44 2.10
N ALA A 80 -5.78 -2.37 2.01
CA ALA A 80 -6.51 -1.11 1.87
C ALA A 80 -6.18 -0.05 2.96
N PRO A 81 -6.13 -0.37 4.27
CA PRO A 81 -5.79 0.61 5.30
C PRO A 81 -4.37 1.19 5.16
N PHE A 82 -3.48 0.47 4.48
CA PHE A 82 -2.11 0.90 4.25
C PHE A 82 -1.96 1.75 3.00
N PHE A 83 -2.75 1.46 1.98
CA PHE A 83 -2.85 2.28 0.77
C PHE A 83 -3.53 3.62 1.05
N GLU A 84 -4.50 3.67 1.95
CA GLU A 84 -5.12 4.92 2.43
C GLU A 84 -4.07 5.93 2.94
N ARG A 85 -3.03 5.44 3.61
CA ARG A 85 -1.95 6.29 4.16
C ARG A 85 -1.02 6.86 3.09
N PHE A 86 -1.09 6.38 1.85
CA PHE A 86 -0.19 6.82 0.80
C PHE A 86 -0.27 8.32 0.55
N GLY A 87 -1.48 8.92 0.65
CA GLY A 87 -1.63 10.37 0.51
C GLY A 87 -0.82 11.19 1.52
N ALA A 88 -0.58 10.64 2.73
CA ALA A 88 0.31 11.28 3.69
C ALA A 88 1.79 11.17 3.27
N TYR A 89 2.19 10.07 2.64
CA TYR A 89 3.54 9.92 2.09
C TYR A 89 3.79 10.83 0.89
N GLU A 90 2.79 11.04 0.04
CA GLU A 90 2.86 12.03 -1.06
C GLU A 90 3.08 13.43 -0.48
N HIS A 91 2.31 13.81 0.53
CA HIS A 91 2.42 15.13 1.16
C HIS A 91 3.74 15.36 1.91
N LEU A 92 4.18 14.38 2.71
CA LEU A 92 5.32 14.53 3.62
C LEU A 92 6.68 14.25 2.97
N PHE A 93 6.73 13.38 1.96
CA PHE A 93 8.00 12.87 1.41
C PHE A 93 8.10 12.98 -0.12
N ASP A 94 7.13 13.61 -0.80
CA ASP A 94 7.02 13.62 -2.27
C ASP A 94 7.03 12.20 -2.87
N ALA A 95 6.44 11.23 -2.15
CA ALA A 95 6.18 9.91 -2.72
C ALA A 95 5.23 10.04 -3.91
N LYS A 96 5.43 9.21 -4.95
CA LYS A 96 4.63 9.27 -6.18
C LYS A 96 4.14 7.90 -6.57
N TRP A 97 2.90 7.84 -7.04
CA TRP A 97 2.40 6.68 -7.77
C TRP A 97 3.16 6.52 -9.09
N PRO A 98 3.76 5.36 -9.36
CA PRO A 98 4.37 5.10 -10.67
C PRO A 98 3.31 5.12 -11.78
N ASP A 99 3.63 5.69 -12.94
CA ASP A 99 2.70 5.77 -14.08
C ASP A 99 2.28 4.38 -14.56
N GLU A 100 3.13 3.38 -14.39
CA GLU A 100 2.88 2.00 -14.76
C GLU A 100 1.84 1.32 -13.85
N CYS A 101 1.59 1.82 -12.64
CA CYS A 101 0.67 1.22 -11.65
C CYS A 101 -0.81 1.49 -11.97
N VAL A 102 -1.26 1.13 -13.18
CA VAL A 102 -2.62 1.41 -13.67
C VAL A 102 -3.65 0.53 -12.96
N LYS A 103 -3.42 -0.79 -12.88
CA LYS A 103 -4.39 -1.71 -12.28
C LYS A 103 -4.46 -1.59 -10.77
N ILE A 104 -3.33 -1.32 -10.10
CA ILE A 104 -3.34 -0.97 -8.68
C ILE A 104 -4.25 0.24 -8.41
N ARG A 105 -4.20 1.28 -9.26
CA ARG A 105 -5.06 2.45 -9.09
C ARG A 105 -6.54 2.11 -9.30
N LEU A 106 -6.87 1.34 -10.34
CA LEU A 106 -8.24 0.84 -10.54
C LEU A 106 -8.74 0.00 -9.35
N TRP A 107 -7.88 -0.82 -8.78
CA TRP A 107 -8.16 -1.55 -7.54
C TRP A 107 -8.43 -0.60 -6.38
N TRP A 108 -7.60 0.41 -6.21
CA TRP A 108 -7.74 1.37 -5.13
C TRP A 108 -9.04 2.17 -5.25
N ASP A 109 -9.38 2.66 -6.44
CA ASP A 109 -10.65 3.33 -6.72
C ASP A 109 -11.84 2.43 -6.32
N ALA A 110 -11.81 1.16 -6.76
CA ALA A 110 -12.85 0.18 -6.42
C ALA A 110 -12.92 -0.13 -4.90
N MET A 111 -11.81 -0.03 -4.17
CA MET A 111 -11.80 -0.18 -2.72
C MET A 111 -12.43 1.03 -2.02
N GLN A 112 -12.17 2.24 -2.53
CA GLN A 112 -12.67 3.49 -1.96
C GLN A 112 -14.19 3.66 -2.14
N GLU A 113 -14.79 3.05 -3.16
CA GLU A 113 -16.25 3.05 -3.37
C GLU A 113 -17.02 2.14 -2.40
N ARG A 114 -16.34 1.29 -1.63
CA ARG A 114 -17.00 0.30 -0.77
C ARG A 114 -17.58 0.95 0.47
N GLN A 115 -18.82 0.61 0.81
CA GLN A 115 -19.46 1.05 2.06
C GLN A 115 -18.60 0.78 3.31
N SER A 116 -17.97 -0.41 3.40
CA SER A 116 -17.09 -0.76 4.51
C SER A 116 -15.86 0.15 4.63
N TYR A 117 -15.36 0.68 3.51
CA TYR A 117 -14.28 1.66 3.52
C TYR A 117 -14.82 3.04 3.92
N LEU A 118 -15.91 3.48 3.30
CA LEU A 118 -16.54 4.78 3.58
C LEU A 118 -16.95 4.95 5.06
N GLU A 119 -17.27 3.86 5.75
CA GLU A 119 -17.61 3.87 7.18
C GLU A 119 -16.40 3.89 8.13
N THR A 120 -15.18 3.66 7.63
CA THR A 120 -14.01 3.41 8.47
C THR A 120 -12.75 4.20 8.09
N PHE A 121 -12.73 4.83 6.92
CA PHE A 121 -11.57 5.58 6.44
C PHE A 121 -11.26 6.80 7.33
N LEU A 122 -9.99 7.17 7.39
CA LEU A 122 -9.55 8.44 7.93
C LEU A 122 -9.14 9.39 6.80
N PRO A 123 -9.50 10.69 6.87
CA PRO A 123 -9.03 11.68 5.91
C PRO A 123 -7.50 11.75 5.86
N THR A 124 -6.95 12.09 4.69
CA THR A 124 -5.49 12.21 4.48
C THR A 124 -4.82 13.13 5.50
N GLU A 125 -5.48 14.22 5.89
CA GLU A 125 -5.00 15.19 6.89
C GLU A 125 -4.78 14.53 8.26
N SER A 126 -5.63 13.55 8.63
CA SER A 126 -5.49 12.81 9.88
C SER A 126 -4.24 11.93 9.87
N HIS A 127 -3.94 11.31 8.73
CA HIS A 127 -2.70 10.54 8.54
C HIS A 127 -1.47 11.44 8.55
N ILE A 128 -1.52 12.60 7.89
CA ILE A 128 -0.44 13.59 7.89
C ILE A 128 -0.12 14.03 9.32
N SER A 129 -1.15 14.39 10.11
CA SER A 129 -0.96 14.77 11.52
C SER A 129 -0.32 13.64 12.31
N THR A 130 -0.86 12.43 12.20
CA THR A 130 -0.36 11.24 12.92
C THR A 130 1.11 10.99 12.62
N TYR A 131 1.51 11.00 11.35
CA TYR A 131 2.89 10.75 10.96
C TYR A 131 3.84 11.89 11.32
N SER A 132 3.38 13.13 11.25
CA SER A 132 4.16 14.29 11.69
C SER A 132 4.49 14.20 13.18
N GLU A 133 3.50 13.86 14.01
CA GLU A 133 3.70 13.62 15.45
C GLU A 133 4.64 12.44 15.71
N MET A 134 4.48 11.33 14.99
CA MET A 134 5.38 10.16 15.12
C MET A 134 6.83 10.54 14.79
N MET A 135 7.07 11.29 13.72
CA MET A 135 8.42 11.73 13.35
C MET A 135 9.03 12.66 14.41
N GLN A 136 8.24 13.54 15.01
CA GLN A 136 8.70 14.40 16.11
C GLN A 136 9.13 13.58 17.33
N ARG A 137 8.38 12.53 17.69
CA ARG A 137 8.72 11.63 18.81
C ARG A 137 9.95 10.75 18.53
N ILE A 138 10.21 10.38 17.28
CA ILE A 138 11.42 9.64 16.90
C ILE A 138 12.66 10.55 16.94
N ALA A 139 12.46 11.85 16.75
CA ALA A 139 13.53 12.85 16.74
C ALA A 139 13.94 13.37 18.14
N SER A 140 13.12 13.12 19.17
CA SER A 140 13.37 13.50 20.57
C SER A 140 14.11 12.40 21.33
#